data_AF-A0A7H4N2Q6-F1
#
_entry.id   AF-A0A7H4N2Q6-F1
#
_cell.length_a   1.000
_cell.length_b   1.000
_cell.length_c   1.000
_cell.angle_alpha   90.00
_cell.angle_beta   90.00
_cell.angle_gamma   90.00
#
_symmetry.space_group_name_H-M   'P 1'
#
loop_
_entity.id
_entity.type
_entity.pdbx_description
1 polymer ?
#
loop_
_entity_poly.entity_id
_entity_poly.type
_entity_poly.pdbx_seq_one_letter_code
_entity_poly.pdbx_strand_id
1 'polypeptide(L)'
;MKTKTSDALLAAEVSRRGLMKTTAIGGLAMASSAFTLPFTRIAQAADNLNPASETVTWSACTVNCGSRCPLRMHVVGGEIKYVETDNTGDDSYDGLHQVRACLRGRSMRRRVYNPDRLKYPMKRVGKRGEGKFEQISWEEAFDTIASNMQRLIKEYGNESIYLNYGTGTLGGTLTRSWPPGKTLIARLMNCCGGYLNHYGDYSTAQIAAGLNYTYGGWADGNSPSDIENSKLVVLFGNNPGETRMSGGGVTYYLEQAREKSNARLIIIDPRYTDTGAGREDEWIPIRPGTDAALVSALAWVMINENLVDQPFLDKYCVGYDEKTLPEGAPANGHYKAYILGQGKDGIAKTPEWASTIAGIPQARIVQLAREIASAKPAYISQGWGPQRHANGELVSRAISMLAILTGNVGINGGNTGAREGSYSLPFERMPTLDNPVETSISMFMWTDAIERGTEMTALRDRRARQR
;
A
#
# COMPACT_ATOMS: atom_id res chain seq x y z
N MET A 1 -18.15 -36.42 -46.63
CA MET A 1 -16.96 -35.62 -47.00
C MET A 1 -16.07 -35.55 -45.76
N LYS A 2 -14.91 -36.22 -45.78
CA LYS A 2 -13.97 -36.27 -44.64
C LYS A 2 -13.21 -34.95 -44.55
N THR A 3 -13.44 -34.16 -43.52
CA THR A 3 -12.66 -32.95 -43.23
C THR A 3 -11.33 -33.36 -42.62
N LYS A 4 -10.22 -33.14 -43.36
CA LYS A 4 -8.86 -33.24 -42.83
C LYS A 4 -8.58 -31.98 -42.00
N THR A 5 -8.59 -32.10 -40.69
CA THR A 5 -7.93 -31.13 -39.79
C THR A 5 -6.43 -31.20 -40.07
N SER A 6 -5.78 -30.07 -40.32
CA SER A 6 -4.34 -30.07 -40.64
C SER A 6 -3.52 -30.30 -39.36
N ASP A 7 -2.53 -31.18 -39.46
CA ASP A 7 -1.58 -31.50 -38.37
C ASP A 7 -0.75 -30.29 -37.90
N ALA A 8 -0.80 -29.17 -38.64
CA ALA A 8 -0.17 -27.91 -38.26
C ALA A 8 -0.82 -27.25 -37.02
N LEU A 9 -2.11 -27.51 -36.76
CA LEU A 9 -2.82 -26.93 -35.61
C LEU A 9 -2.50 -27.64 -34.29
N LEU A 10 -2.03 -28.89 -34.35
CA LEU A 10 -1.64 -29.69 -33.18
C LEU A 10 -0.16 -29.53 -32.80
N ALA A 11 0.65 -28.90 -33.67
CA ALA A 11 2.09 -28.73 -33.47
C ALA A 11 2.49 -27.39 -32.81
N ALA A 12 1.55 -26.48 -32.58
CA ALA A 12 1.86 -25.20 -31.92
C ALA A 12 1.85 -25.38 -30.40
N GLU A 13 3.02 -25.58 -29.79
CA GLU A 13 3.20 -25.41 -28.35
C GLU A 13 3.00 -23.93 -27.97
N VAL A 14 1.75 -23.55 -27.76
CA VAL A 14 1.43 -22.25 -27.15
C VAL A 14 1.70 -22.37 -25.66
N SER A 15 2.89 -21.94 -25.24
CA SER A 15 3.18 -21.81 -23.81
C SER A 15 2.21 -20.80 -23.17
N ARG A 16 1.83 -21.03 -21.90
CA ARG A 16 1.00 -20.09 -21.12
C ARG A 16 1.54 -18.65 -21.16
N ARG A 17 2.88 -18.50 -21.19
CA ARG A 17 3.58 -17.21 -21.31
C ARG A 17 3.41 -16.58 -22.70
N GLY A 18 3.42 -17.39 -23.77
CA GLY A 18 3.15 -16.94 -25.14
C GLY A 18 1.71 -16.45 -25.34
N LEU A 19 0.73 -17.15 -24.75
CA LEU A 19 -0.68 -16.76 -24.79
C LEU A 19 -0.94 -15.42 -24.06
N MET A 20 -0.34 -15.24 -22.88
CA MET A 20 -0.47 -13.98 -22.12
C MET A 20 0.16 -12.78 -22.85
N LYS A 21 1.26 -13.00 -23.59
CA LYS A 21 1.85 -11.96 -24.45
C LYS A 21 0.99 -11.62 -25.66
N THR A 22 0.33 -12.60 -26.28
CA THR A 22 -0.56 -12.36 -27.44
C THR A 22 -1.90 -11.73 -27.06
N THR A 23 -2.38 -11.90 -25.82
CA THR A 23 -3.56 -11.17 -25.33
C THR A 23 -3.33 -9.66 -25.15
N ALA A 24 -2.08 -9.20 -25.08
CA ALA A 24 -1.75 -7.77 -25.05
C ALA A 24 -1.82 -7.10 -26.44
N ILE A 25 -1.75 -7.88 -27.52
CA ILE A 25 -1.80 -7.39 -28.90
C ILE A 25 -3.01 -8.03 -29.59
N GLY A 26 -4.22 -7.54 -29.31
CA GLY A 26 -5.41 -7.66 -30.18
C GLY A 26 -5.83 -9.05 -30.70
N GLY A 27 -5.29 -10.16 -30.19
CA GLY A 27 -5.41 -11.49 -30.80
C GLY A 27 -6.70 -12.27 -30.48
N LEU A 28 -7.69 -11.66 -29.83
CA LEU A 28 -8.97 -12.30 -29.50
C LEU A 28 -10.02 -12.19 -30.63
N ALA A 29 -9.71 -11.47 -31.72
CA ALA A 29 -10.67 -11.28 -32.81
C ALA A 29 -10.84 -12.52 -33.71
N MET A 30 -9.87 -13.45 -33.77
CA MET A 30 -9.91 -14.56 -34.74
C MET A 30 -10.30 -15.94 -34.17
N ALA A 31 -10.52 -16.06 -32.85
CA ALA A 31 -10.92 -17.33 -32.22
C ALA A 31 -12.36 -17.33 -31.66
N SER A 32 -13.08 -16.22 -31.76
CA SER A 32 -14.43 -16.07 -31.19
C SER A 32 -15.55 -16.63 -32.06
N SER A 33 -15.29 -17.03 -33.31
CA SER A 33 -16.29 -17.59 -34.22
C SER A 33 -16.46 -19.12 -34.14
N ALA A 34 -15.61 -19.83 -33.38
CA ALA A 34 -15.65 -21.30 -33.28
C ALA A 34 -16.07 -21.84 -31.89
N PHE A 35 -16.28 -20.98 -30.90
CA PHE A 35 -16.68 -21.40 -29.55
C PHE A 35 -17.95 -20.68 -29.10
N THR A 36 -19.10 -21.33 -29.25
CA THR A 36 -20.33 -20.95 -28.52
C THR A 36 -20.14 -21.29 -27.04
N LEU A 37 -19.67 -20.33 -26.23
CA LEU A 37 -19.74 -20.44 -24.78
C LEU A 37 -21.21 -20.32 -24.32
N PRO A 38 -21.68 -21.13 -23.35
CA PRO A 38 -23.10 -21.23 -22.97
C PRO A 38 -23.59 -20.05 -22.12
N PHE A 39 -22.89 -18.91 -22.15
CA PHE A 39 -23.27 -17.69 -21.43
C PHE A 39 -23.83 -16.64 -22.38
N THR A 40 -24.81 -17.00 -23.21
CA THR A 40 -25.66 -16.04 -23.92
C THR A 40 -26.70 -15.45 -22.96
N ARG A 41 -26.24 -14.64 -22.00
CA ARG A 41 -27.05 -13.50 -21.58
C ARG A 41 -26.61 -12.31 -22.39
N ILE A 42 -27.21 -12.17 -23.57
CA ILE A 42 -27.35 -10.85 -24.18
C ILE A 42 -28.13 -10.05 -23.15
N ALA A 43 -27.45 -9.18 -22.40
CA ALA A 43 -28.14 -8.16 -21.66
C ALA A 43 -28.93 -7.37 -22.71
N GLN A 44 -30.26 -7.44 -22.67
CA GLN A 44 -31.06 -6.40 -23.31
C GLN A 44 -30.58 -5.11 -22.69
N ALA A 45 -29.87 -4.30 -23.46
CA ALA A 45 -29.62 -2.92 -23.10
C ALA A 45 -30.98 -2.32 -22.82
N ALA A 46 -31.24 -2.00 -21.55
CA ALA A 46 -32.45 -1.29 -21.18
C ALA A 46 -32.52 -0.02 -22.03
N ASP A 47 -33.72 0.25 -22.54
CA ASP A 47 -34.20 1.43 -23.26
C ASP A 47 -33.14 2.47 -23.61
N ASN A 48 -32.98 2.73 -24.92
CA ASN A 48 -32.20 3.84 -25.48
C ASN A 48 -32.28 5.06 -24.54
N LEU A 49 -31.23 5.28 -23.74
CA LEU A 49 -31.12 6.45 -22.89
C LEU A 49 -31.26 7.64 -23.83
N ASN A 50 -32.31 8.44 -23.67
CA ASN A 50 -32.50 9.61 -24.51
C ASN A 50 -31.38 10.61 -24.15
N PRO A 51 -30.35 10.78 -24.99
CA PRO A 51 -29.13 11.51 -24.63
C PRO A 51 -29.42 12.97 -24.26
N ALA A 52 -30.54 13.51 -24.77
CA ALA A 52 -31.00 14.86 -24.53
C ALA A 52 -31.32 15.17 -23.04
N SER A 53 -31.43 14.16 -22.17
CA SER A 53 -31.74 14.33 -20.73
C SER A 53 -30.61 13.92 -19.78
N GLU A 54 -29.47 13.49 -20.34
CA GLU A 54 -28.32 13.05 -19.55
C GLU A 54 -27.47 14.23 -19.10
N THR A 55 -27.12 14.26 -17.82
CA THR A 55 -26.09 15.15 -17.28
C THR A 55 -24.92 14.33 -16.77
N VAL A 56 -23.70 14.71 -17.16
CA VAL A 56 -22.48 14.10 -16.64
C VAL A 56 -21.93 14.98 -15.52
N THR A 57 -21.74 14.41 -14.33
CA THR A 57 -21.16 15.10 -13.18
C THR A 57 -19.91 14.38 -12.69
N TRP A 58 -18.88 15.14 -12.37
CA TRP A 58 -17.65 14.59 -11.80
C TRP A 58 -17.81 14.29 -10.31
N SER A 59 -17.28 13.13 -9.92
CA SER A 59 -17.14 12.71 -8.54
C SER A 59 -15.79 12.01 -8.36
N ALA A 60 -15.53 11.46 -7.18
CA ALA A 60 -14.30 10.74 -6.89
C ALA A 60 -14.60 9.40 -6.21
N CYS A 61 -13.77 8.39 -6.48
CA CYS A 61 -13.76 7.15 -5.74
C CYS A 61 -13.16 7.40 -4.35
N THR A 62 -13.98 7.38 -3.31
CA THR A 62 -13.56 7.68 -1.93
C THR A 62 -13.21 6.43 -1.11
N VAL A 63 -12.96 5.30 -1.75
CA VAL A 63 -12.56 4.06 -1.05
C VAL A 63 -11.11 4.18 -0.57
N ASN A 64 -10.78 3.54 0.55
CA ASN A 64 -9.42 3.50 1.09
C ASN A 64 -8.44 2.64 0.25
N CYS A 65 -8.34 2.90 -1.05
CA CYS A 65 -7.27 2.36 -1.91
C CYS A 65 -6.12 3.36 -2.10
N GLY A 66 -6.36 4.65 -1.84
CA GLY A 66 -5.38 5.73 -1.97
C GLY A 66 -5.26 6.36 -3.36
N SER A 67 -5.85 5.80 -4.43
CA SER A 67 -5.77 6.38 -5.79
C SER A 67 -6.78 7.53 -6.03
N ARG A 68 -7.90 7.54 -5.29
CA ARG A 68 -8.93 8.60 -5.34
C ARG A 68 -9.41 8.98 -6.75
N CYS A 69 -9.54 7.99 -7.63
CA CYS A 69 -9.77 8.20 -9.07
C CYS A 69 -11.01 9.07 -9.35
N PRO A 70 -10.95 9.97 -10.34
CA PRO A 70 -12.12 10.69 -10.81
C PRO A 70 -13.13 9.73 -11.45
N LEU A 71 -14.41 10.03 -11.23
CA LEU A 71 -15.54 9.24 -11.73
C LEU A 71 -16.49 10.18 -12.46
N ARG A 72 -16.86 9.82 -13.69
CA ARG A 72 -17.90 10.50 -14.45
C ARG A 72 -19.23 9.81 -14.16
N MET A 73 -20.11 10.50 -13.44
CA MET A 73 -21.43 10.01 -13.05
C MET A 73 -22.44 10.44 -14.11
N HIS A 74 -23.07 9.47 -14.77
CA HIS A 74 -24.08 9.72 -15.79
C HIS A 74 -25.46 9.71 -15.16
N VAL A 75 -26.10 10.87 -15.12
CA VAL A 75 -27.35 11.13 -14.38
C VAL A 75 -28.48 11.38 -15.36
N VAL A 76 -29.57 10.62 -15.22
CA VAL A 76 -30.81 10.77 -16.00
C VAL A 76 -31.97 10.76 -15.02
N GLY A 77 -32.82 11.80 -15.07
CA GLY A 77 -33.97 11.93 -14.16
C GLY A 77 -33.57 11.97 -12.68
N GLY A 78 -32.42 12.56 -12.34
CA GLY A 78 -31.90 12.61 -10.96
C GLY A 78 -31.26 11.32 -10.45
N GLU A 79 -31.16 10.28 -11.27
CA GLU A 79 -30.55 9.00 -10.91
C GLU A 79 -29.26 8.72 -11.68
N ILE A 80 -28.22 8.23 -10.98
CA ILE A 80 -27.00 7.72 -11.60
C ILE A 80 -27.35 6.42 -12.33
N LYS A 81 -27.29 6.41 -13.66
CA LYS A 81 -27.55 5.22 -14.48
C LYS A 81 -26.30 4.36 -14.65
N TYR A 82 -25.14 4.98 -14.86
CA TYR A 82 -23.85 4.30 -14.92
C TYR A 82 -22.70 5.22 -14.49
N VAL A 83 -21.53 4.62 -14.23
CA VAL A 83 -20.32 5.31 -13.78
C VAL A 83 -19.18 4.99 -14.73
N GLU A 84 -18.65 6.03 -15.37
CA GLU A 84 -17.49 5.96 -16.22
C GLU A 84 -16.22 6.38 -15.48
N THR A 85 -15.11 5.95 -16.05
CA THR A 85 -13.79 6.47 -15.70
C THR A 85 -13.56 7.82 -16.41
N ASP A 86 -12.55 8.56 -16.00
CA ASP A 86 -11.96 9.57 -16.86
C ASP A 86 -11.49 8.92 -18.18
N ASN A 87 -11.92 9.54 -19.27
CA ASN A 87 -11.64 9.24 -20.67
C ASN A 87 -11.46 10.55 -21.46
N THR A 88 -11.16 11.64 -20.76
CA THR A 88 -10.91 12.97 -21.34
C THR A 88 -9.41 13.20 -21.50
N GLY A 89 -9.02 14.18 -22.33
CA GLY A 89 -7.60 14.48 -22.59
C GLY A 89 -6.87 13.45 -23.45
N ASP A 90 -5.58 13.71 -23.69
CA ASP A 90 -4.65 12.81 -24.35
C ASP A 90 -4.03 11.84 -23.33
N ASP A 91 -3.98 10.54 -23.67
CA ASP A 91 -3.37 9.54 -22.81
C ASP A 91 -1.85 9.42 -23.09
N SER A 92 -1.11 10.49 -22.78
CA SER A 92 0.35 10.55 -22.98
C SER A 92 1.10 10.37 -21.66
N TYR A 93 2.16 9.56 -21.67
CA TYR A 93 2.99 9.31 -20.47
C TYR A 93 3.73 10.57 -19.99
N ASP A 94 4.24 11.37 -20.92
CA ASP A 94 4.96 12.63 -20.63
C ASP A 94 4.00 13.79 -20.27
N GLY A 95 2.69 13.55 -20.29
CA GLY A 95 1.63 14.49 -19.96
C GLY A 95 0.75 14.05 -18.78
N LEU A 96 -0.48 14.59 -18.70
CA LEU A 96 -1.48 14.16 -17.72
C LEU A 96 -2.20 12.92 -18.25
N HIS A 97 -1.58 11.74 -18.10
CA HIS A 97 -2.19 10.46 -18.46
C HIS A 97 -3.62 10.34 -17.89
N GLN A 98 -4.45 9.49 -18.48
CA GLN A 98 -5.82 9.32 -17.99
C GLN A 98 -5.84 8.61 -16.63
N VAL A 99 -6.51 9.20 -15.62
CA VAL A 99 -6.64 8.56 -14.31
C VAL A 99 -7.76 7.54 -14.29
N ARG A 100 -7.45 6.32 -14.76
CA ARG A 100 -8.49 5.32 -14.96
C ARG A 100 -9.01 4.71 -13.67
N ALA A 101 -10.31 4.78 -13.42
CA ALA A 101 -10.96 4.12 -12.29
C ALA A 101 -11.03 2.60 -12.48
N CYS A 102 -10.60 1.86 -11.46
CA CYS A 102 -10.73 0.40 -11.44
C CYS A 102 -12.19 -0.07 -11.31
N LEU A 103 -12.41 -1.38 -11.43
CA LEU A 103 -13.74 -2.02 -11.31
C LEU A 103 -14.49 -1.62 -10.03
N ARG A 104 -13.77 -1.50 -8.89
CA ARG A 104 -14.37 -1.08 -7.61
C ARG A 104 -14.86 0.37 -7.65
N GLY A 105 -14.09 1.27 -8.25
CA GLY A 105 -14.49 2.68 -8.42
C GLY A 105 -15.71 2.82 -9.33
N ARG A 106 -15.70 2.13 -10.47
CA ARG A 106 -16.83 2.10 -11.42
C ARG A 106 -18.08 1.43 -10.85
N SER A 107 -17.94 0.65 -9.78
CA SER A 107 -19.08 0.06 -9.07
C SER A 107 -19.76 1.00 -8.08
N MET A 108 -19.32 2.26 -7.92
CA MET A 108 -19.83 3.17 -6.88
C MET A 108 -21.36 3.39 -6.90
N ARG A 109 -22.01 3.31 -8.07
CA ARG A 109 -23.47 3.29 -8.18
C ARG A 109 -24.12 2.24 -7.27
N ARG A 110 -23.54 1.05 -7.17
CA ARG A 110 -24.03 -0.04 -6.31
C ARG A 110 -23.97 0.30 -4.83
N ARG A 111 -23.04 1.18 -4.41
CA ARG A 111 -22.96 1.69 -3.03
C ARG A 111 -24.01 2.77 -2.78
N VAL A 112 -24.28 3.63 -3.75
CA VAL A 112 -25.30 4.70 -3.66
C VAL A 112 -26.71 4.11 -3.57
N TYR A 113 -27.02 3.06 -4.35
CA TYR A 113 -28.35 2.46 -4.39
C TYR A 113 -28.44 1.08 -3.73
N ASN A 114 -27.49 0.76 -2.84
CA ASN A 114 -27.57 -0.49 -2.09
C ASN A 114 -28.87 -0.51 -1.26
N PRO A 115 -29.66 -1.61 -1.26
CA PRO A 115 -30.87 -1.71 -0.43
C PRO A 115 -30.56 -1.54 1.08
N ASP A 116 -29.38 -1.96 1.53
CA ASP A 116 -28.92 -1.86 2.92
C ASP A 116 -28.31 -0.49 3.26
N ARG A 117 -28.34 0.48 2.33
CA ARG A 117 -27.78 1.81 2.58
C ARG A 117 -28.54 2.49 3.73
N LEU A 118 -27.79 2.97 4.72
CA LEU A 118 -28.32 3.82 5.78
C LEU A 118 -28.83 5.14 5.20
N LYS A 119 -30.14 5.40 5.36
CA LYS A 119 -30.84 6.59 4.83
C LYS A 119 -31.20 7.60 5.92
N TYR A 120 -31.39 7.13 7.15
CA TYR A 120 -31.87 7.91 8.27
C TYR A 120 -31.02 7.65 9.52
N PRO A 121 -31.01 8.58 10.49
CA PRO A 121 -30.52 8.30 11.83
C PRO A 121 -31.30 7.14 12.47
N MET A 122 -30.57 6.21 13.08
CA MET A 122 -31.14 5.00 13.69
C MET A 122 -30.69 4.90 15.14
N LYS A 123 -31.61 4.58 16.04
CA LYS A 123 -31.36 4.35 17.47
C LYS A 123 -31.54 2.89 17.81
N ARG A 124 -30.60 2.33 18.56
CA ARG A 124 -30.64 0.92 18.98
C ARG A 124 -31.69 0.73 20.08
N VAL A 125 -32.60 -0.22 19.91
CA VAL A 125 -33.66 -0.57 20.88
C VAL A 125 -33.49 -1.95 21.52
N GLY A 126 -32.62 -2.81 20.97
CA GLY A 126 -32.28 -4.14 21.52
C GLY A 126 -30.87 -4.23 22.10
N LYS A 127 -30.40 -5.43 22.45
CA LYS A 127 -29.00 -5.63 22.87
C LYS A 127 -28.05 -5.38 21.69
N ARG A 128 -26.80 -4.98 21.97
CA ARG A 128 -25.77 -4.82 20.93
C ARG A 128 -25.56 -6.17 20.22
N GLY A 129 -25.55 -6.14 18.89
CA GLY A 129 -25.45 -7.34 18.05
C GLY A 129 -26.79 -7.91 17.56
N GLU A 130 -27.94 -7.50 18.12
CA GLU A 130 -29.25 -8.02 17.70
C GLU A 130 -29.81 -7.39 16.42
N GLY A 131 -29.20 -6.32 15.91
CA GLY A 131 -29.69 -5.64 14.70
C GLY A 131 -31.03 -4.90 14.86
N LYS A 132 -31.50 -4.68 16.10
CA LYS A 132 -32.77 -4.00 16.38
C LYS A 132 -32.59 -2.49 16.54
N PHE A 133 -33.14 -1.73 15.58
CA PHE A 133 -33.10 -0.28 15.55
C PHE A 133 -34.47 0.32 15.23
N GLU A 134 -34.72 1.51 15.75
CA GLU A 134 -35.82 2.38 15.34
C GLU A 134 -35.25 3.63 14.64
N GLN A 135 -36.03 4.19 13.71
CA GLN A 135 -35.67 5.45 13.07
C GLN A 135 -35.95 6.61 14.03
N ILE A 136 -35.02 7.57 14.11
CA ILE A 136 -35.18 8.80 14.90
C ILE A 136 -34.92 10.04 14.02
N SER A 137 -35.27 11.22 14.53
CA SER A 137 -34.94 12.49 13.84
C SER A 137 -33.46 12.83 13.97
N TRP A 138 -32.99 13.77 13.14
CA TRP A 138 -31.63 14.29 13.25
C TRP A 138 -31.44 15.08 14.55
N GLU A 139 -32.45 15.84 14.96
CA GLU A 139 -32.45 16.61 16.21
C GLU A 139 -32.29 15.67 17.42
N GLU A 140 -33.08 14.58 17.50
CA GLU A 140 -32.93 13.60 18.58
C GLU A 140 -31.54 12.95 18.57
N ALA A 141 -31.00 12.63 17.38
CA ALA A 141 -29.68 12.04 17.26
C ALA A 141 -28.58 12.97 17.76
N PHE A 142 -28.63 14.25 17.38
CA PHE A 142 -27.68 15.27 17.82
C PHE A 142 -27.77 15.52 19.32
N ASP A 143 -28.97 15.71 19.85
CA ASP A 143 -29.18 15.95 21.29
C ASP A 143 -28.72 14.74 22.12
N THR A 144 -29.01 13.53 21.65
CA THR A 144 -28.57 12.29 22.32
C THR A 144 -27.05 12.17 22.34
N ILE A 145 -26.37 12.44 21.22
CA ILE A 145 -24.90 12.37 21.14
C ILE A 145 -24.27 13.47 21.99
N ALA A 146 -24.72 14.71 21.84
CA ALA A 146 -24.17 15.87 22.56
C ALA A 146 -24.34 15.72 24.08
N SER A 147 -25.53 15.36 24.55
CA SER A 147 -25.81 15.16 25.98
C SER A 147 -24.96 14.04 26.58
N ASN A 148 -24.78 12.93 25.84
CA ASN A 148 -23.91 11.84 26.28
C ASN A 148 -22.43 12.26 26.31
N MET A 149 -21.94 12.95 25.29
CA MET A 149 -20.57 13.46 25.28
C MET A 149 -20.30 14.41 26.44
N GLN A 150 -21.20 15.37 26.68
CA GLN A 150 -21.10 16.30 27.82
C GLN A 150 -21.08 15.58 29.16
N ARG A 151 -21.98 14.58 29.35
CA ARG A 151 -22.00 13.76 30.57
C ARG A 151 -20.70 12.99 30.76
N LEU A 152 -20.21 12.31 29.71
CA LEU A 152 -18.97 11.54 29.77
C LEU A 152 -17.74 12.42 30.06
N ILE A 153 -17.65 13.58 29.43
CA ILE A 153 -16.58 14.55 29.69
C ILE A 153 -16.66 15.07 31.14
N LYS A 154 -17.86 15.36 31.65
CA LYS A 154 -18.06 15.80 33.03
C LYS A 154 -17.68 14.72 34.06
N GLU A 155 -18.06 13.46 33.81
CA GLU A 155 -17.86 12.35 34.76
C GLU A 155 -16.45 11.74 34.69
N TYR A 156 -15.86 11.66 33.50
CA TYR A 156 -14.64 10.89 33.25
C TYR A 156 -13.52 11.68 32.54
N GLY A 157 -13.77 12.94 32.16
CA GLY A 157 -12.84 13.77 31.40
C GLY A 157 -12.78 13.43 29.91
N ASN A 158 -12.02 14.23 29.15
CA ASN A 158 -11.90 14.10 27.69
C ASN A 158 -11.22 12.80 27.23
N GLU A 159 -10.47 12.11 28.10
CA GLU A 159 -9.91 10.79 27.80
C GLU A 159 -10.98 9.70 27.62
N SER A 160 -12.22 9.95 28.02
CA SER A 160 -13.34 9.04 27.79
C SER A 160 -13.89 9.08 26.36
N ILE A 161 -13.52 10.10 25.57
CA ILE A 161 -13.93 10.26 24.18
C ILE A 161 -12.80 9.74 23.29
N TYR A 162 -13.06 8.69 22.52
CA TYR A 162 -12.06 8.07 21.65
C TYR A 162 -12.36 8.28 20.16
N LEU A 163 -11.39 8.82 19.43
CA LEU A 163 -11.44 8.89 17.98
C LEU A 163 -10.66 7.72 17.38
N ASN A 164 -11.36 6.62 17.07
CA ASN A 164 -10.78 5.46 16.39
C ASN A 164 -10.26 5.82 14.97
N TYR A 165 -9.44 5.00 14.29
CA TYR A 165 -8.92 5.34 12.94
C TYR A 165 -9.74 4.78 11.76
N GLY A 166 -9.94 5.60 10.72
CA GLY A 166 -10.50 5.22 9.41
C GLY A 166 -12.02 5.01 9.36
N THR A 167 -12.68 5.16 8.19
CA THR A 167 -14.15 5.00 8.07
C THR A 167 -14.60 4.19 6.86
N GLY A 168 -13.68 3.45 6.23
CA GLY A 168 -13.91 2.82 4.92
C GLY A 168 -14.01 3.83 3.76
N THR A 169 -14.23 5.10 4.08
CA THR A 169 -14.14 6.26 3.19
C THR A 169 -12.85 7.01 3.53
N LEU A 170 -11.96 7.18 2.54
CA LEU A 170 -10.73 7.96 2.67
C LEU A 170 -10.81 9.18 1.76
N GLY A 171 -10.42 10.34 2.28
CA GLY A 171 -10.48 11.61 1.56
C GLY A 171 -11.91 12.10 1.35
N GLY A 172 -12.84 11.89 2.28
CA GLY A 172 -14.08 12.66 2.29
C GLY A 172 -13.91 13.97 3.06
N THR A 173 -14.53 15.06 2.61
CA THR A 173 -14.46 16.39 3.24
C THR A 173 -14.85 16.36 4.71
N LEU A 174 -15.89 15.59 5.05
CA LEU A 174 -16.41 15.38 6.41
C LEU A 174 -16.25 13.91 6.82
N THR A 175 -15.02 13.38 6.78
CA THR A 175 -14.75 12.00 7.18
C THR A 175 -13.57 11.91 8.12
N ARG A 176 -13.55 10.86 8.94
CA ARG A 176 -12.38 10.48 9.73
C ARG A 176 -11.40 9.74 8.80
N SER A 177 -10.75 10.55 7.97
CA SER A 177 -9.72 10.19 6.99
C SER A 177 -8.32 10.28 7.58
N TRP A 178 -7.30 9.91 6.80
CA TRP A 178 -5.90 10.15 7.14
C TRP A 178 -5.45 11.59 6.82
N PRO A 179 -4.57 12.20 7.65
CA PRO A 179 -4.23 11.75 9.00
C PRO A 179 -5.36 12.06 9.99
N PRO A 180 -5.67 11.16 10.95
CA PRO A 180 -6.88 11.22 11.79
C PRO A 180 -7.02 12.53 12.57
N GLY A 181 -5.90 13.08 13.07
CA GLY A 181 -5.87 14.35 13.78
C GLY A 181 -6.10 15.60 12.93
N LYS A 182 -6.09 15.50 11.58
CA LYS A 182 -6.31 16.62 10.65
C LYS A 182 -7.67 16.53 9.95
N THR A 183 -8.69 16.05 10.66
CA THR A 183 -10.07 15.88 10.16
C THR A 183 -11.03 16.84 10.83
N LEU A 184 -12.17 17.13 10.20
CA LEU A 184 -13.20 17.98 10.81
C LEU A 184 -13.84 17.34 12.04
N ILE A 185 -13.81 16.01 12.16
CA ILE A 185 -14.20 15.31 13.39
C ILE A 185 -13.17 15.56 14.50
N ALA A 186 -11.86 15.47 14.21
CA ALA A 186 -10.84 15.83 15.19
C ALA A 186 -10.95 17.30 15.62
N ARG A 187 -11.24 18.22 14.68
CA ARG A 187 -11.54 19.63 15.01
C ARG A 187 -12.69 19.75 15.99
N LEU A 188 -13.82 19.07 15.72
CA LEU A 188 -14.97 19.07 16.62
C LEU A 188 -14.58 18.60 18.03
N MET A 189 -13.83 17.50 18.13
CA MET A 189 -13.39 16.97 19.43
C MET A 189 -12.43 17.93 20.15
N ASN A 190 -11.51 18.58 19.44
CA ASN A 190 -10.62 19.57 20.02
C ASN A 190 -11.37 20.82 20.51
N CYS A 191 -12.41 21.26 19.80
CA CYS A 191 -13.33 22.31 20.28
C CYS A 191 -14.07 21.91 21.57
N CYS A 192 -14.21 20.61 21.85
CA CYS A 192 -14.84 20.08 23.05
C CYS A 192 -13.85 19.77 24.18
N GLY A 193 -12.58 20.13 24.06
CA GLY A 193 -11.55 19.88 25.07
C GLY A 193 -10.66 18.66 24.82
N GLY A 194 -10.68 18.10 23.61
CA GLY A 194 -9.79 17.03 23.18
C GLY A 194 -10.40 15.63 23.25
N TYR A 195 -9.57 14.62 22.98
CA TYR A 195 -9.99 13.22 22.93
C TYR A 195 -8.80 12.28 23.16
N LEU A 196 -9.07 11.07 23.65
CA LEU A 196 -8.08 10.00 23.74
C LEU A 196 -7.53 9.69 22.34
N ASN A 197 -6.22 9.84 22.19
CA ASN A 197 -5.56 9.67 20.91
C ASN A 197 -5.18 8.19 20.67
N HIS A 198 -4.71 7.89 19.46
CA HIS A 198 -4.09 6.61 19.15
C HIS A 198 -2.78 6.79 18.39
N TYR A 199 -1.93 5.76 18.44
CA TYR A 199 -0.74 5.64 17.59
C TYR A 199 -0.77 4.36 16.77
N GLY A 200 -0.01 4.37 15.68
CA GLY A 200 -0.02 3.30 14.68
C GLY A 200 -1.32 3.25 13.87
N ASP A 201 -1.32 2.39 12.87
CA ASP A 201 -2.44 2.17 11.97
C ASP A 201 -2.41 0.74 11.40
N TYR A 202 -3.53 0.25 10.87
CA TYR A 202 -3.61 -1.13 10.34
C TYR A 202 -2.88 -1.34 9.00
N SER A 203 -2.39 -0.27 8.37
CA SER A 203 -1.76 -0.31 7.05
C SER A 203 -0.24 -0.26 7.11
N THR A 204 0.35 0.62 7.92
CA THR A 204 1.77 1.03 7.83
C THR A 204 2.52 1.10 9.16
N ALA A 205 1.91 0.66 10.29
CA ALA A 205 2.51 0.82 11.62
C ALA A 205 3.97 0.34 11.74
N GLN A 206 4.27 -0.85 11.20
CA GLN A 206 5.58 -1.48 11.38
C GLN A 206 6.65 -0.83 10.50
N ILE A 207 6.32 -0.56 9.23
CA ILE A 207 7.25 0.14 8.33
C ILE A 207 7.50 1.59 8.79
N ALA A 208 6.47 2.30 9.27
CA ALA A 208 6.62 3.64 9.82
C ALA A 208 7.57 3.64 11.03
N ALA A 209 7.41 2.68 11.95
CA ALA A 209 8.30 2.53 13.09
C ALA A 209 9.74 2.21 12.66
N GLY A 210 9.92 1.21 11.79
CA GLY A 210 11.24 0.76 11.34
C GLY A 210 12.02 1.83 10.56
N LEU A 211 11.36 2.52 9.63
CA LEU A 211 11.99 3.56 8.82
C LEU A 211 12.28 4.82 9.62
N ASN A 212 11.49 5.14 10.65
CA ASN A 212 11.81 6.25 11.55
C ASN A 212 13.18 6.08 12.24
N TYR A 213 13.52 4.85 12.65
CA TYR A 213 14.86 4.54 13.17
C TYR A 213 15.97 4.52 12.12
N THR A 214 15.63 4.41 10.83
CA THR A 214 16.61 4.25 9.74
C THR A 214 16.90 5.58 9.03
N TYR A 215 15.87 6.39 8.83
CA TYR A 215 15.93 7.65 8.09
C TYR A 215 15.60 8.88 8.95
N GLY A 216 15.31 8.71 10.24
CA GLY A 216 14.93 9.82 11.14
C GLY A 216 13.52 10.37 10.91
N GLY A 217 12.68 9.65 10.16
CA GLY A 217 11.32 10.06 9.83
C GLY A 217 10.63 9.07 8.90
N TRP A 218 9.50 9.50 8.34
CA TRP A 218 8.89 8.80 7.21
C TRP A 218 9.83 8.88 6.01
N ALA A 219 10.24 7.73 5.47
CA ALA A 219 11.10 7.68 4.30
C ALA A 219 10.24 7.57 3.04
N ASP A 220 10.12 8.69 2.33
CA ASP A 220 9.51 8.69 1.00
C ASP A 220 10.45 8.06 -0.02
N GLY A 221 9.84 7.44 -1.03
CA GLY A 221 10.56 6.88 -2.17
C GLY A 221 10.48 7.76 -3.41
N ASN A 222 11.19 7.36 -4.45
CA ASN A 222 11.05 7.94 -5.78
C ASN A 222 9.69 7.54 -6.37
N SER A 223 9.09 8.43 -7.14
CA SER A 223 7.89 8.12 -7.93
C SER A 223 8.19 6.96 -8.90
N PRO A 224 7.24 6.05 -9.18
CA PRO A 224 7.42 5.03 -10.21
C PRO A 224 7.75 5.60 -11.60
N SER A 225 7.40 6.86 -11.87
CA SER A 225 7.80 7.54 -13.13
C SER A 225 9.32 7.68 -13.27
N ASP A 226 10.06 7.76 -12.17
CA ASP A 226 11.52 7.88 -12.18
C ASP A 226 12.23 6.55 -12.54
N ILE A 227 11.46 5.46 -12.71
CA ILE A 227 11.98 4.19 -13.19
C ILE A 227 12.54 4.29 -14.62
N GLU A 228 12.19 5.33 -15.38
CA GLU A 228 12.77 5.62 -16.69
C GLU A 228 14.30 5.88 -16.64
N ASN A 229 14.82 6.19 -15.45
CA ASN A 229 16.24 6.39 -15.17
C ASN A 229 16.92 5.15 -14.55
N SER A 230 16.18 4.06 -14.31
CA SER A 230 16.67 2.86 -13.62
C SER A 230 17.28 1.83 -14.58
N LYS A 231 18.19 0.98 -14.09
CA LYS A 231 18.69 -0.21 -14.83
C LYS A 231 18.08 -1.52 -14.33
N LEU A 232 17.74 -1.55 -13.04
CA LEU A 232 17.12 -2.67 -12.37
C LEU A 232 16.04 -2.14 -11.45
N VAL A 233 14.97 -2.89 -11.32
CA VAL A 233 13.91 -2.57 -10.37
C VAL A 233 13.51 -3.86 -9.66
N VAL A 234 13.58 -3.83 -8.33
CA VAL A 234 13.34 -4.98 -7.45
C VAL A 234 12.18 -4.66 -6.52
N LEU A 235 11.15 -5.51 -6.55
CA LEU A 235 9.92 -5.34 -5.77
C LEU A 235 9.78 -6.43 -4.71
N PHE A 236 9.79 -6.05 -3.43
CA PHE A 236 9.55 -6.96 -2.29
C PHE A 236 8.10 -6.90 -1.83
N GLY A 237 7.33 -7.97 -2.06
CA GLY A 237 5.91 -8.05 -1.68
C GLY A 237 5.08 -6.84 -2.13
N ASN A 238 5.49 -6.19 -3.23
CA ASN A 238 4.85 -5.01 -3.78
C ASN A 238 4.03 -5.39 -5.01
N ASN A 239 2.71 -5.31 -4.87
CA ASN A 239 1.75 -5.78 -5.87
C ASN A 239 0.78 -4.65 -6.27
N PRO A 240 1.27 -3.61 -6.98
CA PRO A 240 0.39 -2.55 -7.49
C PRO A 240 -0.65 -3.06 -8.50
N GLY A 241 -0.41 -4.19 -9.17
CA GLY A 241 -1.33 -4.84 -10.10
C GLY A 241 -2.68 -5.15 -9.45
N GLU A 242 -2.69 -5.70 -8.23
CA GLU A 242 -3.92 -5.98 -7.47
C GLU A 242 -4.31 -4.80 -6.54
N THR A 243 -3.32 -4.16 -5.91
CA THR A 243 -3.59 -3.20 -4.83
C THR A 243 -3.81 -1.77 -5.34
N ARG A 244 -3.37 -1.47 -6.58
CA ARG A 244 -3.40 -0.14 -7.22
C ARG A 244 -3.87 -0.21 -8.69
N MET A 245 -4.82 -1.08 -9.01
CA MET A 245 -5.39 -1.32 -10.37
C MET A 245 -5.95 -0.08 -11.11
N SER A 246 -5.90 1.13 -10.55
CA SER A 246 -6.28 2.32 -11.30
C SER A 246 -5.27 2.56 -12.42
N GLY A 247 -5.74 2.85 -13.64
CA GLY A 247 -4.85 3.09 -14.77
C GLY A 247 -4.09 4.42 -14.72
N GLY A 248 -4.40 5.31 -13.77
CA GLY A 248 -3.54 6.46 -13.46
C GLY A 248 -2.72 6.29 -12.18
N GLY A 249 -2.40 5.05 -11.82
CA GLY A 249 -1.71 4.70 -10.59
C GLY A 249 -0.34 4.10 -10.82
N VAL A 250 0.20 3.51 -9.76
CA VAL A 250 1.55 2.92 -9.69
C VAL A 250 1.83 1.93 -10.81
N THR A 251 0.85 1.09 -11.19
CA THR A 251 1.05 0.06 -12.21
C THR A 251 1.33 0.65 -13.59
N TYR A 252 0.59 1.68 -14.01
CA TYR A 252 0.80 2.28 -15.33
C TYR A 252 2.20 2.87 -15.45
N TYR A 253 2.61 3.66 -14.46
CA TYR A 253 3.95 4.25 -14.45
C TYR A 253 5.05 3.19 -14.37
N LEU A 254 4.86 2.13 -13.57
CA LEU A 254 5.81 1.02 -13.52
C LEU A 254 6.05 0.43 -14.92
N GLU A 255 5.00 0.14 -15.68
CA GLU A 255 5.14 -0.46 -17.01
C GLU A 255 5.76 0.51 -18.03
N GLN A 256 5.23 1.74 -18.10
CA GLN A 256 5.69 2.71 -19.11
C GLN A 256 7.12 3.19 -18.84
N ALA A 257 7.46 3.47 -17.58
CA ALA A 257 8.80 3.90 -17.22
C ALA A 257 9.84 2.79 -17.48
N ARG A 258 9.47 1.51 -17.27
CA ARG A 258 10.30 0.36 -17.63
C ARG A 258 10.48 0.19 -19.12
N GLU A 259 9.43 0.37 -19.91
CA GLU A 259 9.52 0.30 -21.36
C GLU A 259 10.51 1.33 -21.89
N LYS A 260 10.53 2.54 -21.31
CA LYS A 260 11.51 3.58 -21.64
C LYS A 260 12.93 3.23 -21.20
N SER A 261 13.13 2.71 -19.99
CA SER A 261 14.47 2.41 -19.46
C SER A 261 15.04 1.08 -19.90
N ASN A 262 14.19 0.16 -20.37
CA ASN A 262 14.50 -1.27 -20.50
C ASN A 262 15.01 -1.89 -19.18
N ALA A 263 14.61 -1.33 -18.03
CA ALA A 263 15.03 -1.84 -16.72
C ALA A 263 14.46 -3.24 -16.47
N ARG A 264 15.31 -4.16 -16.00
CA ARG A 264 14.86 -5.51 -15.60
C ARG A 264 13.94 -5.48 -14.39
N LEU A 265 12.92 -6.33 -14.35
CA LEU A 265 11.96 -6.49 -13.24
C LEU A 265 12.18 -7.80 -12.49
N ILE A 266 12.57 -7.69 -11.22
CA ILE A 266 12.61 -8.82 -10.29
C ILE A 266 11.51 -8.61 -9.25
N ILE A 267 10.60 -9.57 -9.12
CA ILE A 267 9.58 -9.60 -8.07
C ILE A 267 9.94 -10.68 -7.06
N ILE A 268 10.05 -10.29 -5.79
CA ILE A 268 10.26 -11.18 -4.66
C ILE A 268 8.97 -11.20 -3.86
N ASP A 269 8.18 -12.26 -4.03
CA ASP A 269 6.85 -12.38 -3.43
C ASP A 269 6.50 -13.88 -3.28
N PRO A 270 5.93 -14.34 -2.15
CA PRO A 270 5.45 -15.72 -2.01
C PRO A 270 4.33 -16.08 -3.01
N ARG A 271 3.62 -15.08 -3.55
CA ARG A 271 2.57 -15.26 -4.55
C ARG A 271 3.06 -14.77 -5.91
N TYR A 272 2.72 -15.50 -6.96
CA TYR A 272 2.82 -14.97 -8.32
C TYR A 272 1.61 -14.08 -8.59
N THR A 273 1.82 -12.76 -8.49
CA THR A 273 0.75 -11.74 -8.45
C THR A 273 0.40 -11.20 -9.83
N ASP A 274 -0.70 -10.43 -9.91
CA ASP A 274 -1.05 -9.71 -11.14
C ASP A 274 -0.02 -8.62 -11.49
N THR A 275 0.85 -8.18 -10.57
CA THR A 275 2.01 -7.35 -10.95
C THR A 275 2.99 -8.11 -11.82
N GLY A 276 3.26 -9.38 -11.47
CA GLY A 276 4.08 -10.29 -12.27
C GLY A 276 3.37 -10.64 -13.57
N ALA A 277 2.50 -11.65 -13.56
CA ALA A 277 1.67 -12.06 -14.71
C ALA A 277 2.34 -12.02 -16.11
N GLY A 278 3.67 -12.23 -16.18
CA GLY A 278 4.46 -12.25 -17.41
C GLY A 278 5.08 -10.90 -17.83
N ARG A 279 4.92 -9.85 -17.02
CA ARG A 279 5.60 -8.55 -17.14
C ARG A 279 6.96 -8.54 -16.46
N GLU A 280 7.18 -9.45 -15.50
CA GLU A 280 8.46 -9.60 -14.84
C GLU A 280 9.48 -10.32 -15.70
N ASP A 281 10.76 -9.95 -15.56
CA ASP A 281 11.86 -10.76 -16.06
C ASP A 281 12.09 -11.97 -15.16
N GLU A 282 11.87 -11.80 -13.86
CA GLU A 282 12.01 -12.87 -12.87
C GLU A 282 11.05 -12.72 -11.70
N TRP A 283 10.50 -13.85 -11.26
CA TRP A 283 9.79 -13.98 -10.00
C TRP A 283 10.54 -14.95 -9.07
N ILE A 284 10.77 -14.52 -7.83
CA ILE A 284 11.46 -15.26 -6.78
C ILE A 284 10.44 -15.60 -5.68
N PRO A 285 10.05 -16.89 -5.53
CA PRO A 285 9.02 -17.33 -4.60
C PRO A 285 9.57 -17.49 -3.17
N ILE A 286 9.77 -16.36 -2.48
CA ILE A 286 10.28 -16.37 -1.09
C ILE A 286 9.26 -17.00 -0.13
N ARG A 287 9.73 -17.68 0.93
CA ARG A 287 8.85 -18.11 2.02
C ARG A 287 8.29 -16.90 2.79
N PRO A 288 6.99 -16.86 3.13
CA PRO A 288 6.40 -15.71 3.83
C PRO A 288 7.13 -15.36 5.14
N GLY A 289 7.44 -14.07 5.32
CA GLY A 289 8.06 -13.54 6.55
C GLY A 289 9.57 -13.79 6.67
N THR A 290 10.25 -14.23 5.61
CA THR A 290 11.69 -14.57 5.61
C THR A 290 12.56 -13.57 4.85
N ASP A 291 11.99 -12.45 4.40
CA ASP A 291 12.64 -11.41 3.60
C ASP A 291 13.90 -10.87 4.27
N ALA A 292 13.88 -10.63 5.59
CA ALA A 292 15.04 -10.15 6.33
C ALA A 292 16.23 -11.12 6.27
N ALA A 293 15.98 -12.44 6.23
CA ALA A 293 17.03 -13.44 6.10
C ALA A 293 17.64 -13.43 4.69
N LEU A 294 16.79 -13.37 3.65
CA LEU A 294 17.26 -13.22 2.27
C LEU A 294 18.14 -11.96 2.15
N VAL A 295 17.62 -10.81 2.56
CA VAL A 295 18.32 -9.52 2.44
C VAL A 295 19.63 -9.50 3.22
N SER A 296 19.67 -10.09 4.42
CA SER A 296 20.91 -10.20 5.20
C SER A 296 21.99 -11.00 4.45
N ALA A 297 21.61 -12.04 3.71
CA ALA A 297 22.56 -12.79 2.89
C ALA A 297 22.96 -12.10 1.60
N LEU A 298 22.06 -11.31 0.99
CA LEU A 298 22.44 -10.43 -0.11
C LEU A 298 23.50 -9.42 0.35
N ALA A 299 23.28 -8.79 1.53
CA ALA A 299 24.25 -7.90 2.14
C ALA A 299 25.58 -8.60 2.46
N TRP A 300 25.55 -9.85 2.94
CA TRP A 300 26.75 -10.62 3.21
C TRP A 300 27.61 -10.82 1.96
N VAL A 301 26.98 -11.15 0.82
CA VAL A 301 27.68 -11.29 -0.47
C VAL A 301 28.24 -9.94 -0.91
N MET A 302 27.44 -8.87 -0.87
CA MET A 302 27.89 -7.52 -1.24
C MET A 302 29.09 -7.05 -0.41
N ILE A 303 29.09 -7.34 0.89
CA ILE A 303 30.17 -6.96 1.80
C ILE A 303 31.44 -7.78 1.51
N ASN A 304 31.33 -9.10 1.40
CA ASN A 304 32.51 -9.97 1.18
C ASN A 304 33.13 -9.78 -0.21
N GLU A 305 32.34 -9.41 -1.21
CA GLU A 305 32.81 -9.12 -2.56
C GLU A 305 33.18 -7.64 -2.79
N ASN A 306 33.10 -6.80 -1.75
CA ASN A 306 33.36 -5.36 -1.82
C ASN A 306 32.51 -4.62 -2.87
N LEU A 307 31.24 -5.01 -2.99
CA LEU A 307 30.28 -4.44 -3.94
C LEU A 307 29.41 -3.32 -3.35
N VAL A 308 29.63 -2.97 -2.08
CA VAL A 308 28.91 -1.87 -1.42
C VAL A 308 29.42 -0.50 -1.87
N ASP A 309 28.56 0.52 -1.81
CA ASP A 309 28.94 1.92 -2.05
C ASP A 309 29.58 2.53 -0.78
N GLN A 310 30.85 2.22 -0.55
CA GLN A 310 31.56 2.69 0.64
C GLN A 310 31.57 4.24 0.76
N PRO A 311 31.79 5.04 -0.31
CA PRO A 311 31.70 6.50 -0.20
C PRO A 311 30.34 7.01 0.27
N PHE A 312 29.25 6.40 -0.18
CA PHE A 312 27.91 6.72 0.32
C PHE A 312 27.78 6.38 1.81
N LEU A 313 28.19 5.18 2.20
CA LEU A 313 28.10 4.68 3.58
C LEU A 313 28.92 5.54 4.55
N ASP A 314 30.15 5.89 4.18
CA ASP A 314 31.05 6.74 4.98
C ASP A 314 30.47 8.14 5.22
N LYS A 315 29.73 8.68 4.25
CA LYS A 315 29.25 10.06 4.25
C LYS A 315 27.87 10.21 4.87
N TYR A 316 26.98 9.24 4.66
CA TYR A 316 25.55 9.37 4.94
C TYR A 316 25.02 8.36 5.97
N CYS A 317 25.85 7.43 6.46
CA CYS A 317 25.41 6.43 7.42
C CYS A 317 26.14 6.54 8.75
N VAL A 318 25.43 6.17 9.82
CA VAL A 318 25.96 6.03 11.18
C VAL A 318 25.79 4.56 11.59
N GLY A 319 26.86 3.95 12.08
CA GLY A 319 26.87 2.56 12.56
C GLY A 319 26.82 1.50 11.46
N TYR A 320 27.30 1.79 10.25
CA TYR A 320 27.47 0.76 9.22
C TYR A 320 28.67 -0.16 9.53
N ASP A 321 29.81 0.44 9.84
CA ASP A 321 31.09 -0.18 10.21
C ASP A 321 31.71 0.53 11.41
N GLU A 322 32.91 0.11 11.87
CA GLU A 322 33.56 0.75 13.02
C GLU A 322 33.91 2.22 12.79
N LYS A 323 34.19 2.62 11.55
CA LYS A 323 34.52 4.02 11.22
C LYS A 323 33.31 4.94 11.44
N THR A 324 32.12 4.44 11.13
CA THR A 324 30.87 5.20 11.23
C THR A 324 30.14 4.97 12.55
N LEU A 325 30.68 4.16 13.45
CA LEU A 325 30.07 3.86 14.74
C LEU A 325 30.20 5.07 15.70
N PRO A 326 29.14 5.47 16.41
CA PRO A 326 29.21 6.56 17.39
C PRO A 326 30.18 6.26 18.54
N GLU A 327 30.80 7.31 19.08
CA GLU A 327 31.62 7.20 20.28
C GLU A 327 30.83 6.57 21.45
N GLY A 328 31.47 5.62 22.15
CA GLY A 328 30.88 4.90 23.28
C GLY A 328 29.97 3.72 22.90
N ALA A 329 29.70 3.49 21.61
CA ALA A 329 29.03 2.27 21.18
C ALA A 329 29.93 1.03 21.35
N PRO A 330 29.37 -0.17 21.62
CA PRO A 330 30.17 -1.38 21.76
C PRO A 330 30.90 -1.74 20.46
N ALA A 331 32.15 -2.22 20.58
CA ALA A 331 32.88 -2.79 19.45
C ALA A 331 32.04 -3.89 18.77
N ASN A 332 32.10 -3.96 17.43
CA ASN A 332 31.25 -4.81 16.60
C ASN A 332 29.73 -4.54 16.75
N GLY A 333 29.34 -3.38 17.29
CA GLY A 333 27.94 -2.96 17.43
C GLY A 333 27.29 -2.47 16.12
N HIS A 334 28.06 -2.41 15.03
CA HIS A 334 27.63 -1.89 13.72
C HIS A 334 26.99 -2.98 12.83
N TYR A 335 26.29 -2.54 11.77
CA TYR A 335 25.56 -3.42 10.85
C TYR A 335 26.45 -4.47 10.18
N LYS A 336 27.63 -4.07 9.67
CA LYS A 336 28.57 -4.98 8.99
C LYS A 336 29.01 -6.15 9.88
N ALA A 337 29.24 -5.94 11.18
CA ALA A 337 29.60 -7.01 12.10
C ALA A 337 28.44 -7.98 12.34
N TYR A 338 27.21 -7.48 12.47
CA TYR A 338 26.01 -8.33 12.54
C TYR A 338 25.89 -9.23 11.30
N ILE A 339 26.08 -8.68 10.10
CA ILE A 339 26.00 -9.45 8.85
C ILE A 339 27.12 -10.51 8.78
N LEU A 340 28.35 -10.15 9.16
CA LEU A 340 29.50 -11.05 9.11
C LEU A 340 29.57 -12.07 10.26
N GLY A 341 28.62 -12.05 11.21
CA GLY A 341 28.59 -12.97 12.34
C GLY A 341 29.55 -12.61 13.48
N GLN A 342 30.02 -11.37 13.51
CA GLN A 342 30.91 -10.82 14.53
C GLN A 342 30.13 -10.07 15.63
N GLY A 343 28.82 -9.90 15.44
CA GLY A 343 27.91 -9.32 16.42
C GLY A 343 27.45 -10.32 17.49
N LYS A 344 26.49 -9.89 18.32
CA LYS A 344 26.02 -10.61 19.51
C LYS A 344 25.51 -12.04 19.26
N ASP A 345 24.96 -12.32 18.08
CA ASP A 345 24.40 -13.64 17.78
C ASP A 345 25.41 -14.64 17.23
N GLY A 346 26.62 -14.21 16.86
CA GLY A 346 27.69 -15.07 16.36
C GLY A 346 27.39 -15.79 15.04
N ILE A 347 26.34 -15.37 14.30
CA ILE A 347 25.89 -16.09 13.10
C ILE A 347 26.16 -15.24 11.85
N ALA A 348 27.09 -15.71 11.01
CA ALA A 348 27.29 -15.11 9.70
C ALA A 348 26.06 -15.33 8.82
N LYS A 349 25.57 -14.27 8.17
CA LYS A 349 24.35 -14.30 7.36
C LYS A 349 24.64 -14.83 5.95
N THR A 350 25.23 -16.02 5.84
CA THR A 350 25.70 -16.53 4.54
C THR A 350 24.54 -16.93 3.61
N PRO A 351 24.79 -17.09 2.28
CA PRO A 351 23.80 -17.65 1.36
C PRO A 351 23.27 -19.02 1.78
N GLU A 352 24.12 -19.88 2.34
CA GLU A 352 23.75 -21.20 2.88
C GLU A 352 22.73 -21.05 4.00
N TRP A 353 23.01 -20.17 4.97
CA TRP A 353 22.12 -19.87 6.09
C TRP A 353 20.75 -19.38 5.60
N ALA A 354 20.73 -18.34 4.75
CA ALA A 354 19.47 -17.78 4.26
C ALA A 354 18.70 -18.74 3.36
N SER A 355 19.38 -19.60 2.59
CA SER A 355 18.74 -20.59 1.72
C SER A 355 17.83 -21.53 2.51
N THR A 356 18.29 -21.99 3.68
CA THR A 356 17.48 -22.87 4.55
C THR A 356 16.24 -22.18 5.13
N ILE A 357 16.31 -20.86 5.36
CA ILE A 357 15.24 -20.06 5.96
C ILE A 357 14.25 -19.62 4.88
N ALA A 358 14.74 -18.93 3.85
CA ALA A 358 13.96 -18.27 2.82
C ALA A 358 13.49 -19.20 1.70
N GLY A 359 14.09 -20.39 1.57
CA GLY A 359 13.77 -21.36 0.52
C GLY A 359 14.32 -20.99 -0.86
N ILE A 360 15.26 -20.04 -0.93
CA ILE A 360 15.90 -19.60 -2.20
C ILE A 360 17.25 -20.31 -2.37
N PRO A 361 17.57 -20.88 -3.54
CA PRO A 361 18.87 -21.52 -3.77
C PRO A 361 20.05 -20.58 -3.53
N GLN A 362 21.11 -21.07 -2.89
CA GLN A 362 22.31 -20.30 -2.53
C GLN A 362 22.92 -19.56 -3.74
N ALA A 363 23.09 -20.28 -4.86
CA ALA A 363 23.62 -19.71 -6.10
C ALA A 363 22.77 -18.53 -6.60
N ARG A 364 21.43 -18.61 -6.42
CA ARG A 364 20.55 -17.52 -6.81
C ARG A 364 20.68 -16.32 -5.87
N ILE A 365 20.83 -16.53 -4.57
CA ILE A 365 21.09 -15.46 -3.59
C ILE A 365 22.37 -14.70 -3.98
N VAL A 366 23.45 -15.42 -4.27
CA VAL A 366 24.72 -14.81 -4.72
C VAL A 366 24.54 -14.00 -6.00
N GLN A 367 23.88 -14.58 -7.01
CA GLN A 367 23.64 -13.88 -8.27
C GLN A 367 22.76 -12.64 -8.07
N LEU A 368 21.71 -12.71 -7.24
CA LEU A 368 20.81 -11.59 -6.98
C LEU A 368 21.55 -10.44 -6.29
N ALA A 369 22.44 -10.76 -5.36
CA ALA A 369 23.25 -9.76 -4.67
C ALA A 369 24.14 -9.00 -5.67
N ARG A 370 24.79 -9.72 -6.59
CA ARG A 370 25.63 -9.15 -7.65
C ARG A 370 24.82 -8.32 -8.65
N GLU A 371 23.64 -8.80 -9.05
CA GLU A 371 22.74 -8.06 -9.94
C GLU A 371 22.29 -6.73 -9.32
N ILE A 372 21.89 -6.75 -8.04
CA ILE A 372 21.48 -5.54 -7.32
C ILE A 372 22.65 -4.56 -7.16
N ALA A 373 23.82 -5.04 -6.75
CA ALA A 373 24.96 -4.16 -6.50
C ALA A 373 25.60 -3.56 -7.76
N SER A 374 25.55 -4.28 -8.87
CA SER A 374 26.06 -3.82 -10.17
C SER A 374 25.10 -2.87 -10.90
N ALA A 375 23.80 -2.92 -10.59
CA ALA A 375 22.82 -2.03 -11.17
C ALA A 375 22.83 -0.65 -10.49
N LYS A 376 23.48 0.32 -11.15
CA LYS A 376 23.44 1.73 -10.75
C LYS A 376 22.85 2.60 -11.87
N PRO A 377 21.65 3.20 -11.71
CA PRO A 377 20.75 3.11 -10.54
C PRO A 377 19.91 1.82 -10.47
N ALA A 378 19.51 1.42 -9.25
CA ALA A 378 18.49 0.40 -9.02
C ALA A 378 17.33 0.91 -8.15
N TYR A 379 16.12 0.75 -8.65
CA TYR A 379 14.88 1.08 -7.94
C TYR A 379 14.45 -0.10 -7.06
N ILE A 380 14.69 -0.02 -5.77
CA ILE A 380 14.32 -1.07 -4.82
C ILE A 380 13.09 -0.58 -4.04
N SER A 381 11.98 -1.31 -4.06
CA SER A 381 10.81 -0.93 -3.26
C SER A 381 10.14 -2.11 -2.58
N GLN A 382 9.44 -1.82 -1.49
CA GLN A 382 8.65 -2.80 -0.74
C GLN A 382 7.18 -2.39 -0.66
N GLY A 383 6.30 -3.39 -0.71
CA GLY A 383 4.88 -3.22 -0.46
C GLY A 383 4.54 -3.28 1.03
N TRP A 384 3.24 -3.40 1.32
CA TRP A 384 2.77 -3.55 2.69
C TRP A 384 2.79 -4.99 3.21
N GLY A 385 3.02 -5.97 2.33
CA GLY A 385 3.10 -7.39 2.72
C GLY A 385 4.22 -7.66 3.74
N PRO A 386 5.49 -7.33 3.43
CA PRO A 386 6.64 -7.66 4.29
C PRO A 386 6.54 -7.11 5.72
N GLN A 387 5.89 -5.96 5.91
CA GLN A 387 5.73 -5.35 7.24
C GLN A 387 4.51 -5.87 8.02
N ARG A 388 3.61 -6.67 7.42
CA ARG A 388 2.42 -7.22 8.11
C ARG A 388 2.74 -8.52 8.87
N HIS A 389 3.84 -8.49 9.60
CA HIS A 389 4.31 -9.56 10.47
C HIS A 389 4.66 -9.00 11.86
N ALA A 390 4.80 -9.87 12.86
CA ALA A 390 5.10 -9.47 14.24
C ALA A 390 6.40 -8.65 14.37
N ASN A 391 7.37 -8.89 13.49
CA ASN A 391 8.68 -8.25 13.39
C ASN A 391 8.83 -7.44 12.08
N GLY A 392 7.71 -6.97 11.52
CA GLY A 392 7.68 -6.29 10.22
C GLY A 392 8.55 -5.04 10.15
N GLU A 393 8.80 -4.38 11.27
CA GLU A 393 9.67 -3.22 11.38
C GLU A 393 11.12 -3.58 11.07
N LEU A 394 11.59 -4.77 11.49
CA LEU A 394 12.93 -5.26 11.16
C LEU A 394 13.02 -5.68 9.69
N VAL A 395 11.96 -6.30 9.16
CA VAL A 395 11.87 -6.67 7.74
C VAL A 395 11.96 -5.43 6.86
N SER A 396 11.20 -4.39 7.17
CA SER A 396 11.22 -3.15 6.39
C SER A 396 12.59 -2.47 6.40
N ARG A 397 13.26 -2.44 7.56
CA ARG A 397 14.62 -1.92 7.67
C ARG A 397 15.61 -2.75 6.86
N ALA A 398 15.51 -4.07 6.92
CA ALA A 398 16.38 -4.96 6.17
C ALA A 398 16.28 -4.65 4.67
N ILE A 399 15.07 -4.60 4.09
CA ILE A 399 14.88 -4.30 2.67
C ILE A 399 15.46 -2.92 2.29
N SER A 400 15.25 -1.89 3.12
CA SER A 400 15.85 -0.57 2.91
C SER A 400 17.38 -0.57 2.92
N MET A 401 18.02 -1.49 3.66
CA MET A 401 19.48 -1.62 3.64
C MET A 401 20.02 -1.95 2.25
N LEU A 402 19.27 -2.62 1.36
CA LEU A 402 19.77 -2.85 0.00
C LEU A 402 20.01 -1.54 -0.75
N ALA A 403 19.07 -0.59 -0.67
CA ALA A 403 19.23 0.72 -1.29
C ALA A 403 20.36 1.54 -0.65
N ILE A 404 20.52 1.43 0.67
CA ILE A 404 21.59 2.10 1.43
C ILE A 404 22.96 1.53 1.06
N LEU A 405 23.11 0.21 1.06
CA LEU A 405 24.37 -0.48 0.78
C LEU A 405 24.87 -0.23 -0.65
N THR A 406 23.96 0.04 -1.60
CA THR A 406 24.32 0.27 -3.00
C THR A 406 24.25 1.74 -3.42
N GLY A 407 23.95 2.66 -2.50
CA GLY A 407 23.93 4.11 -2.77
C GLY A 407 22.77 4.57 -3.68
N ASN A 408 21.62 3.88 -3.65
CA ASN A 408 20.45 4.22 -4.47
C ASN A 408 19.49 5.23 -3.81
N VAL A 409 19.81 5.70 -2.61
CA VAL A 409 19.00 6.68 -1.87
C VAL A 409 19.28 8.09 -2.42
N GLY A 410 18.23 8.80 -2.84
CA GLY A 410 18.31 10.22 -3.20
C GLY A 410 18.89 10.52 -4.59
N ILE A 411 18.94 9.51 -5.48
CA ILE A 411 19.37 9.68 -6.88
C ILE A 411 18.22 9.36 -7.85
N ASN A 412 18.28 9.91 -9.07
CA ASN A 412 17.35 9.55 -10.15
C ASN A 412 17.51 8.07 -10.52
N GLY A 413 16.40 7.37 -10.75
CA GLY A 413 16.35 5.93 -10.98
C GLY A 413 16.64 5.07 -9.74
N GLY A 414 16.88 5.70 -8.59
CA GLY A 414 17.03 5.04 -7.31
C GLY A 414 15.69 4.90 -6.58
N ASN A 415 15.76 4.42 -5.34
CA ASN A 415 14.66 4.51 -4.38
C ASN A 415 15.22 4.24 -2.97
N THR A 416 14.48 4.58 -1.93
CA THR A 416 14.91 4.38 -0.52
C THR A 416 14.78 2.95 -0.02
N GLY A 417 14.35 2.00 -0.85
CA GLY A 417 13.98 0.66 -0.39
C GLY A 417 12.71 0.63 0.46
N ALA A 418 12.11 1.80 0.76
CA ALA A 418 10.77 1.94 1.31
C ALA A 418 9.73 1.71 0.20
N ARG A 419 8.54 2.29 0.34
CA ARG A 419 7.50 2.20 -0.69
C ARG A 419 7.74 3.23 -1.80
N GLU A 420 7.14 3.02 -2.97
CA GLU A 420 7.10 4.03 -4.02
C GLU A 420 6.51 5.36 -3.53
N GLY A 421 7.13 6.48 -3.94
CA GLY A 421 6.63 7.82 -3.65
C GLY A 421 5.50 8.23 -4.59
N SER A 422 4.89 9.37 -4.27
CA SER A 422 3.89 10.01 -5.14
C SER A 422 3.99 11.53 -5.00
N TYR A 423 3.68 12.24 -6.07
CA TYR A 423 3.52 13.70 -6.00
C TYR A 423 2.21 14.07 -5.28
N SER A 424 2.27 15.05 -4.38
CA SER A 424 1.10 15.56 -3.66
C SER A 424 0.78 16.97 -4.12
N LEU A 425 -0.47 17.20 -4.53
CA LEU A 425 -0.97 18.56 -4.75
C LEU A 425 -1.25 19.22 -3.39
N PRO A 426 -0.70 20.43 -3.13
CA PRO A 426 -0.99 21.15 -1.91
C PRO A 426 -2.48 21.47 -1.81
N PHE A 427 -3.06 21.25 -0.64
CA PHE A 427 -4.47 21.52 -0.35
C PHE A 427 -4.59 22.15 1.03
N GLU A 428 -5.18 23.35 1.07
CA GLU A 428 -5.44 24.05 2.32
C GLU A 428 -6.50 23.32 3.15
N ARG A 429 -6.15 23.03 4.42
CA ARG A 429 -7.04 22.33 5.34
C ARG A 429 -7.62 23.29 6.36
N MET A 430 -8.85 23.03 6.77
CA MET A 430 -9.41 23.68 7.94
C MET A 430 -8.52 23.40 9.16
N PRO A 431 -8.19 24.42 9.99
CA PRO A 431 -7.39 24.21 11.19
C PRO A 431 -8.07 23.20 12.10
N THR A 432 -7.33 22.35 12.82
CA THR A 432 -7.93 21.34 13.72
C THR A 432 -7.81 21.67 15.19
N LEU A 433 -7.12 22.76 15.55
CA LEU A 433 -6.73 23.08 16.93
C LEU A 433 -5.85 21.97 17.55
N ASP A 434 -5.29 22.25 18.72
CA ASP A 434 -4.48 21.28 19.46
C ASP A 434 -5.36 20.35 20.29
N ASN A 435 -4.96 19.08 20.38
CA ASN A 435 -5.59 18.14 21.31
C ASN A 435 -4.85 18.21 22.65
N PRO A 436 -5.46 18.75 23.73
CA PRO A 436 -4.80 18.85 25.03
C PRO A 436 -4.68 17.49 25.75
N VAL A 437 -5.31 16.42 25.25
CA VAL A 437 -5.17 15.08 25.80
C VAL A 437 -3.90 14.43 25.27
N GLU A 438 -2.89 14.29 26.14
CA GLU A 438 -1.61 13.66 25.81
C GLU A 438 -1.68 12.14 25.73
N THR A 439 -2.66 11.52 26.39
CA THR A 439 -2.78 10.06 26.43
C THR A 439 -3.11 9.50 25.05
N SER A 440 -2.41 8.43 24.68
CA SER A 440 -2.66 7.64 23.49
C SER A 440 -2.56 6.13 23.74
N ILE A 441 -3.34 5.37 22.98
CA ILE A 441 -3.30 3.90 22.96
C ILE A 441 -2.93 3.39 21.57
N SER A 442 -2.47 2.15 21.46
CA SER A 442 -2.34 1.55 20.13
C SER A 442 -3.71 1.49 19.44
N MET A 443 -3.75 1.78 18.14
CA MET A 443 -4.95 1.61 17.31
C MET A 443 -5.59 0.21 17.41
N PHE A 444 -4.83 -0.82 17.79
CA PHE A 444 -5.34 -2.18 17.95
C PHE A 444 -5.95 -2.47 19.33
N MET A 445 -5.73 -1.59 20.32
CA MET A 445 -6.08 -1.84 21.73
C MET A 445 -7.35 -1.12 22.18
N TRP A 446 -8.13 -0.55 21.25
CA TRP A 446 -9.33 0.19 21.61
C TRP A 446 -10.45 -0.70 22.18
N THR A 447 -10.50 -1.98 21.80
CA THR A 447 -11.42 -2.95 22.39
C THR A 447 -11.00 -3.32 23.81
N ASP A 448 -9.70 -3.51 24.06
CA ASP A 448 -9.18 -3.69 25.42
C ASP A 448 -9.48 -2.49 26.32
N ALA A 449 -9.40 -1.27 25.77
CA ALA A 449 -9.75 -0.06 26.51
C ALA A 449 -11.22 -0.03 26.94
N ILE A 450 -12.11 -0.73 26.21
CA ILE A 450 -13.52 -0.88 26.59
C ILE A 450 -13.70 -1.99 27.64
N GLU A 451 -13.06 -3.14 27.46
CA GLU A 451 -13.29 -4.33 28.30
C GLU A 451 -12.54 -4.29 29.64
N ARG A 452 -11.29 -3.80 29.62
CA ARG A 452 -10.35 -3.83 30.76
C ARG A 452 -9.56 -2.53 30.91
N GLY A 453 -10.14 -1.41 30.50
CA GLY A 453 -9.45 -0.11 30.48
C GLY A 453 -8.85 0.32 31.84
N THR A 454 -9.45 -0.08 32.96
CA THR A 454 -8.95 0.18 34.32
C THR A 454 -7.69 -0.61 34.67
N GLU A 455 -7.43 -1.71 33.96
CA GLU A 455 -6.24 -2.56 34.13
C GLU A 455 -5.10 -2.15 33.18
N MET A 456 -5.37 -1.30 32.19
CA MET A 456 -4.39 -0.92 31.18
C MET A 456 -3.33 0.02 31.74
N THR A 457 -2.06 -0.31 31.50
CA THR A 457 -0.91 0.50 31.96
C THR A 457 0.04 0.87 30.83
N ALA A 458 0.86 1.89 31.05
CA ALA A 458 1.90 2.28 30.10
C ALA A 458 2.91 1.15 29.82
N LEU A 459 3.28 0.38 30.84
CA LEU A 459 4.28 -0.69 30.73
C LEU A 459 3.73 -1.93 30.01
N ARG A 460 2.50 -2.35 30.35
CA ARG A 460 1.91 -3.58 29.82
C ARG A 460 1.26 -3.37 28.45
N ASP A 461 0.56 -2.25 28.27
CA ASP A 461 -0.31 -2.02 27.11
C ASP A 461 0.19 -0.89 26.21
N ARG A 462 1.43 -0.43 26.47
CA ARG A 462 2.10 0.64 25.72
C ARG A 462 1.23 1.91 25.62
N ARG A 463 0.50 2.26 26.68
CA ARG A 463 -0.17 3.55 26.81
C ARG A 463 0.91 4.64 26.81
N ALA A 464 0.92 5.50 25.80
CA ALA A 464 1.93 6.53 25.64
C ALA A 464 1.34 7.91 25.96
N ARG A 465 2.05 8.72 26.75
CA ARG A 465 1.84 10.17 26.74
C ARG A 465 2.60 10.73 25.56
N GLN A 466 1.93 11.45 24.67
CA GLN A 466 2.60 12.25 23.64
C GLN A 466 3.51 13.24 24.37
N ARG A 467 4.82 13.13 24.15
CA ARG A 467 5.81 14.09 24.64
C ARG A 467 5.95 15.23 23.65
#